data_AF-A0A1W9XDT8-F1
#
_entry.id   AF-A0A1W9XDT8-F1
#
_cell.length_a   1.000
_cell.length_b   1.000
_cell.length_c   1.000
_cell.angle_alpha   90.00
_cell.angle_beta   90.00
_cell.angle_gamma   90.00
#
_symmetry.space_group_name_H-M   'P 1'
#
loop_
_entity.id
_entity.type
_entity.pdbx_description
1 polymer ?
#
loop_
_entity_poly.entity_id
_entity_poly.type
_entity_poly.pdbx_seq_one_letter_code
_entity_poly.pdbx_strand_id
1 'polypeptide(L)'
;MALLQEKLTRLAEREFRQIRGADFTESLNVRAARSQTALNYMLIRSLLQLGQKFGMGETCFWAEVRRIEDICQAEEFIQIADLEKGQIQKLRGLLFELQIPVTGNHAMINAPVFLVMAALDTVCQLAHQMRRKKADLLTADVLNRIDRELSRLMHRCSEK
;
A
#
# COMPACT_ATOMS: atom_id res chain seq x y z
N MET A 1 6.94 28.90 -45.53
CA MET A 1 7.55 28.61 -44.21
C MET A 1 6.54 28.02 -43.23
N ALA A 2 5.41 28.67 -42.94
CA ALA A 2 4.40 28.18 -41.98
C ALA A 2 3.82 26.78 -42.28
N LEU A 3 3.50 26.48 -43.56
CA LEU A 3 2.98 25.17 -43.98
C LEU A 3 3.95 24.01 -43.77
N LEU A 4 5.26 24.26 -43.85
CA LEU A 4 6.29 23.24 -43.64
C LEU A 4 6.48 22.96 -42.15
N GLN A 5 6.49 24.02 -41.33
CA GLN A 5 6.50 23.88 -39.87
C GLN A 5 5.29 23.09 -39.39
N GLU A 6 4.09 23.41 -39.85
CA GLU A 6 2.88 22.70 -39.43
C GLU A 6 2.91 21.20 -39.79
N LYS A 7 3.46 20.87 -40.97
CA LYS A 7 3.59 19.48 -41.43
C LYS A 7 4.63 18.69 -40.61
N LEU A 8 5.74 19.34 -40.24
CA LEU A 8 6.76 18.75 -39.38
C LEU A 8 6.25 18.56 -37.95
N THR A 9 5.49 19.52 -37.41
CA THR A 9 4.88 19.40 -36.08
C THR A 9 3.89 18.24 -36.01
N ARG A 10 3.01 18.08 -37.02
CA ARG A 10 2.07 16.95 -37.07
C ARG A 10 2.77 15.59 -37.18
N LEU A 11 3.88 15.51 -37.93
CA LEU A 11 4.69 14.29 -38.04
C LEU A 11 5.35 13.96 -36.70
N ALA A 12 5.98 14.95 -36.07
CA ALA A 12 6.57 14.80 -34.75
C ALA A 12 5.51 14.39 -33.71
N GLU A 13 4.35 15.04 -33.67
CA GLU A 13 3.26 14.68 -32.77
C GLU A 13 2.72 13.27 -33.00
N ARG A 14 2.78 12.74 -34.22
CA ARG A 14 2.34 11.38 -34.55
C ARG A 14 3.38 10.36 -34.11
N GLU A 15 4.66 10.59 -34.38
CA GLU A 15 5.75 9.67 -34.02
C GLU A 15 6.02 9.67 -32.50
N PHE A 16 6.06 10.84 -31.87
CA PHE A 16 6.34 10.95 -30.43
C PHE A 16 5.11 10.71 -29.54
N ARG A 17 3.91 10.48 -30.11
CA ARG A 17 2.70 10.18 -29.33
C ARG A 17 2.87 8.91 -28.49
N GLN A 18 3.51 7.90 -29.06
CA GLN A 18 3.73 6.61 -28.39
C GLN A 18 4.72 6.74 -27.24
N ILE A 19 5.78 7.53 -27.42
CA ILE A 19 6.78 7.81 -26.38
C ILE A 19 6.14 8.60 -25.23
N ARG A 20 5.35 9.65 -25.54
CA ARG A 20 4.59 10.40 -24.50
C ARG A 20 3.57 9.53 -23.77
N GLY A 21 2.97 8.56 -24.47
CA GLY A 21 2.07 7.59 -23.87
C GLY A 21 2.78 6.70 -22.84
N ALA A 22 3.99 6.26 -23.14
CA ALA A 22 4.80 5.44 -22.23
C ALA A 22 5.14 6.18 -20.94
N ASP A 23 5.66 7.41 -21.02
CA ASP A 23 6.00 8.22 -19.83
C ASP A 23 4.76 8.47 -18.95
N PHE A 24 3.62 8.76 -19.58
CA PHE A 24 2.36 8.95 -18.86
C PHE A 24 1.91 7.67 -18.15
N THR A 25 1.92 6.53 -18.85
CA THR A 25 1.57 5.24 -18.24
C THR A 25 2.52 4.86 -17.11
N GLU A 26 3.82 5.11 -17.26
CA GLU A 26 4.80 4.90 -16.20
C GLU A 26 4.48 5.74 -14.96
N SER A 27 4.16 7.03 -15.14
CA SER A 27 3.79 7.92 -14.04
C SER A 27 2.56 7.42 -13.27
N LEU A 28 1.54 6.89 -13.99
CA LEU A 28 0.34 6.32 -13.39
C LEU A 28 0.67 5.03 -12.63
N ASN A 29 1.48 4.16 -13.21
CA ASN A 29 1.90 2.90 -12.58
C ASN A 29 2.69 3.15 -11.30
N VAL A 30 3.61 4.11 -11.30
CA VAL A 30 4.37 4.51 -10.11
C VAL A 30 3.43 5.02 -9.01
N ARG A 31 2.42 5.83 -9.36
CA ARG A 31 1.45 6.35 -8.39
C ARG A 31 0.53 5.26 -7.83
N ALA A 32 0.06 4.35 -8.69
CA ALA A 32 -0.73 3.19 -8.31
C ALA A 32 0.06 2.27 -7.38
N ALA A 33 1.30 1.95 -7.74
CA ALA A 33 2.20 1.11 -6.92
C ALA A 33 2.42 1.72 -5.54
N ARG A 34 2.71 3.03 -5.46
CA ARG A 34 2.86 3.74 -4.17
C ARG A 34 1.60 3.67 -3.32
N SER A 35 0.44 3.89 -3.92
CA SER A 35 -0.86 3.83 -3.24
C SER A 35 -1.18 2.42 -2.74
N GLN A 36 -0.86 1.40 -3.55
CA GLN A 36 -1.06 0.00 -3.18
C GLN A 36 -0.12 -0.41 -2.05
N THR A 37 1.16 -0.02 -2.09
CA THR A 37 2.11 -0.25 -1.00
C THR A 37 1.67 0.45 0.29
N ALA A 38 1.17 1.69 0.19
CA ALA A 38 0.64 2.40 1.35
C ALA A 38 -0.58 1.68 1.93
N LEU A 39 -1.51 1.23 1.09
CA LEU A 39 -2.65 0.43 1.53
C LEU A 39 -2.18 -0.84 2.26
N ASN A 40 -1.26 -1.61 1.67
CA ASN A 40 -0.71 -2.83 2.27
C ASN A 40 -0.14 -2.57 3.66
N TYR A 41 0.63 -1.49 3.81
CA TYR A 41 1.14 -1.06 5.11
C TYR A 41 0.04 -0.70 6.11
N MET A 42 -1.00 0.03 5.67
CA MET A 42 -2.12 0.39 6.54
C MET A 42 -2.88 -0.86 7.03
N LEU A 43 -3.12 -1.85 6.16
CA LEU A 43 -3.82 -3.09 6.52
C LEU A 43 -3.07 -3.88 7.60
N ILE A 44 -1.80 -4.18 7.35
CA ILE A 44 -1.00 -4.98 8.29
C ILE A 44 -0.73 -4.20 9.57
N ARG A 45 -0.43 -2.90 9.49
CA ARG A 45 -0.28 -2.05 10.67
C ARG A 45 -1.50 -2.13 11.57
N SER A 46 -2.71 -2.04 11.01
CA SER A 46 -3.95 -2.19 11.77
C SER A 46 -4.04 -3.55 12.45
N LEU A 47 -3.81 -4.64 11.72
CA LEU A 47 -3.85 -6.00 12.28
C LEU A 47 -2.87 -6.21 13.43
N LEU A 48 -1.62 -5.77 13.23
CA LEU A 48 -0.57 -5.84 14.25
C LEU A 48 -0.96 -5.01 15.48
N GLN A 49 -1.43 -3.78 15.30
CA GLN A 49 -1.84 -2.90 16.40
C GLN A 49 -3.03 -3.47 17.18
N LEU A 50 -4.03 -4.02 16.50
CA LEU A 50 -5.18 -4.66 17.13
C LEU A 50 -4.74 -5.90 17.92
N GLY A 51 -3.89 -6.74 17.34
CA GLY A 51 -3.31 -7.90 18.03
C GLY A 51 -2.63 -7.51 19.34
N GLN A 52 -1.73 -6.51 19.29
CA GLN A 52 -1.05 -6.00 20.49
C GLN A 52 -2.02 -5.39 21.50
N LYS A 53 -3.00 -4.62 21.05
CA LYS A 53 -3.97 -3.92 21.91
C LYS A 53 -4.88 -4.89 22.69
N PHE A 54 -5.26 -6.01 22.09
CA PHE A 54 -6.12 -7.02 22.71
C PHE A 54 -5.37 -8.17 23.37
N GLY A 55 -4.03 -8.12 23.41
CA GLY A 55 -3.21 -9.18 24.00
C GLY A 55 -3.24 -10.50 23.22
N MET A 56 -3.72 -10.48 21.98
CA MET A 56 -3.75 -11.63 21.06
C MET A 56 -2.53 -11.66 20.13
N GLY A 57 -1.73 -10.59 20.12
CA GLY A 57 -0.56 -10.43 19.27
C GLY A 57 0.72 -10.95 19.91
N GLU A 58 1.63 -11.40 19.07
CA GLU A 58 2.94 -11.91 19.44
C GLU A 58 3.97 -10.79 19.59
N THR A 59 4.89 -10.95 20.53
CA THR A 59 6.00 -10.00 20.73
C THR A 59 7.02 -10.09 19.58
N CYS A 60 7.26 -11.31 19.08
CA CYS A 60 8.18 -11.57 17.98
C CYS A 60 7.45 -11.44 16.65
N PHE A 61 8.00 -10.65 15.71
CA PHE A 61 7.36 -10.35 14.44
C PHE A 61 7.04 -11.61 13.62
N TRP A 62 7.98 -12.57 13.54
CA TRP A 62 7.75 -13.78 12.74
C TRP A 62 6.73 -14.74 13.35
N ALA A 63 6.53 -14.70 14.67
CA ALA A 63 5.45 -15.43 15.31
C ALA A 63 4.10 -14.75 15.00
N GLU A 64 4.08 -13.42 15.00
CA GLU A 64 2.90 -12.63 14.64
C GLU A 64 2.49 -12.84 13.17
N VAL A 65 3.46 -12.94 12.26
CA VAL A 65 3.21 -13.28 10.84
C VAL A 65 2.49 -14.63 10.75
N ARG A 66 3.02 -15.68 11.40
CA ARG A 66 2.39 -17.01 11.39
C ARG A 66 0.98 -16.99 11.94
N ARG A 67 0.76 -16.26 13.04
CA ARG A 67 -0.57 -16.08 13.62
C ARG A 67 -1.57 -15.46 12.62
N ILE A 68 -1.13 -14.45 11.86
CA ILE A 68 -1.96 -13.83 10.83
C ILE A 68 -2.18 -14.79 9.65
N GLU A 69 -1.16 -15.55 9.23
CA GLU A 69 -1.28 -16.59 8.19
C GLU A 69 -2.31 -17.66 8.60
N ASP A 70 -2.29 -18.10 9.86
CA ASP A 70 -3.23 -19.09 10.39
C ASP A 70 -4.68 -18.57 10.38
N ILE A 71 -4.89 -17.29 10.72
CA ILE A 71 -6.21 -16.64 10.60
C ILE A 71 -6.66 -16.60 9.13
N CYS A 72 -5.74 -16.27 8.23
CA CYS A 72 -6.03 -16.20 6.79
C CYS A 72 -6.35 -17.57 6.17
N GLN A 73 -5.96 -18.68 6.78
CA GLN A 73 -6.33 -20.02 6.32
C GLN A 73 -7.78 -20.38 6.65
N ALA A 74 -8.37 -19.76 7.67
CA ALA A 74 -9.71 -20.10 8.17
C ALA A 74 -10.83 -19.28 7.53
N GLU A 75 -10.52 -18.09 7.00
CA GLU A 75 -11.50 -17.09 6.56
C GLU A 75 -11.34 -16.76 5.08
N GLU A 76 -12.41 -16.32 4.41
CA GLU A 76 -12.32 -15.77 3.04
C GLU A 76 -12.06 -14.25 3.05
N PHE A 77 -12.51 -13.58 4.11
CA PHE A 77 -12.40 -12.13 4.30
C PHE A 77 -11.97 -11.81 5.72
N ILE A 78 -11.05 -10.86 5.86
CA ILE A 78 -10.62 -10.34 7.14
C ILE A 78 -11.16 -8.92 7.33
N GLN A 79 -11.80 -8.69 8.46
CA GLN A 79 -12.27 -7.37 8.84
C GLN A 79 -11.11 -6.55 9.39
N ILE A 80 -10.74 -5.47 8.69
CA ILE A 80 -9.68 -4.56 9.06
C ILE A 80 -10.32 -3.27 9.57
N ALA A 81 -10.13 -2.97 10.85
CA ALA A 81 -10.68 -1.77 11.49
C ALA A 81 -9.62 -0.67 11.68
N ASP A 82 -10.04 0.48 12.21
CA ASP A 82 -9.16 1.56 12.67
C ASP A 82 -8.24 2.16 11.59
N LEU A 83 -8.71 2.18 10.33
CA LEU A 83 -7.97 2.81 9.23
C LEU A 83 -8.31 4.29 9.15
N GLU A 84 -7.31 5.17 9.20
CA GLU A 84 -7.55 6.61 9.13
C GLU A 84 -8.13 7.00 7.76
N LYS A 85 -9.38 7.49 7.75
CA LYS A 85 -10.11 7.84 6.53
C LYS A 85 -9.37 8.87 5.68
N GLY A 86 -8.76 9.87 6.32
CA GLY A 86 -8.00 10.92 5.64
C GLY A 86 -6.78 10.39 4.88
N GLN A 87 -6.20 9.27 5.33
CA GLN A 87 -5.11 8.61 4.61
C GLN A 87 -5.64 7.78 3.43
N ILE A 88 -6.71 7.01 3.63
CA ILE A 88 -7.29 6.17 2.56
C ILE A 88 -7.77 7.05 1.40
N GLN A 89 -8.40 8.18 1.69
CA GLN A 89 -8.91 9.12 0.67
C GLN A 89 -7.82 9.76 -0.20
N LYS A 90 -6.54 9.68 0.19
CA LYS A 90 -5.41 10.18 -0.62
C LYS A 90 -4.89 9.13 -1.60
N LEU A 91 -5.25 7.87 -1.43
CA LEU A 91 -4.80 6.78 -2.31
C LEU A 91 -5.45 6.90 -3.70
N ARG A 92 -4.68 6.59 -4.75
CA ARG A 92 -5.11 6.72 -6.16
C ARG A 92 -4.64 5.53 -6.98
N GLY A 93 -5.47 5.08 -7.92
CA GLY A 93 -5.12 3.95 -8.79
C GLY A 93 -4.99 2.62 -8.02
N LEU A 94 -5.80 2.43 -6.99
CA LEU A 94 -5.90 1.14 -6.30
C LEU A 94 -6.46 0.08 -7.26
N LEU A 95 -6.06 -1.17 -7.04
CA LEU A 95 -6.50 -2.31 -7.86
C LEU A 95 -7.99 -2.64 -7.66
N PHE A 96 -8.61 -2.14 -6.58
CA PHE A 96 -10.00 -2.35 -6.22
C PHE A 96 -10.54 -1.13 -5.48
N GLU A 97 -11.85 -0.94 -5.53
CA GLU A 97 -12.52 0.14 -4.82
C GLU A 97 -12.69 -0.21 -3.33
N LEU A 98 -12.26 0.70 -2.47
CA LEU A 98 -12.46 0.59 -1.03
C LEU A 98 -13.80 1.19 -0.65
N GLN A 99 -14.63 0.41 0.03
CA GLN A 99 -15.86 0.92 0.64
C GLN A 99 -15.51 1.73 1.89
N ILE A 100 -15.35 3.04 1.73
CA ILE A 100 -15.03 3.95 2.84
C ILE A 100 -16.34 4.55 3.36
N PRO A 101 -16.68 4.38 4.66
CA PRO A 101 -17.89 4.96 5.21
C PRO A 101 -17.90 6.49 5.11
N VAL A 102 -19.07 7.05 4.80
CA VAL A 102 -19.26 8.51 4.62
C VAL A 102 -19.14 9.25 5.95
N THR A 103 -19.50 8.62 7.06
CA THR A 103 -19.44 9.18 8.42
C THR A 103 -18.28 8.59 9.23
N GLY A 104 -17.74 9.38 10.17
CA GLY A 104 -16.62 9.00 11.02
C GLY A 104 -15.22 9.29 10.44
N ASN A 105 -14.21 9.22 11.31
CA ASN A 105 -12.79 9.46 10.99
C ASN A 105 -12.02 8.16 10.69
N HIS A 106 -12.60 7.01 11.03
CA HIS A 106 -11.99 5.71 10.80
C HIS A 106 -12.86 4.90 9.84
N ALA A 107 -12.21 4.12 8.98
CA ALA A 107 -12.84 3.20 8.07
C ALA A 107 -12.63 1.76 8.55
N MET A 108 -13.59 0.93 8.18
CA MET A 108 -13.52 -0.51 8.32
C MET A 108 -13.62 -1.12 6.93
N ILE A 109 -12.73 -2.05 6.60
CA ILE A 109 -12.64 -2.68 5.29
C ILE A 109 -12.73 -4.19 5.49
N ASN A 110 -13.62 -4.83 4.74
CA ASN A 110 -13.60 -6.28 4.60
C ASN A 110 -12.61 -6.64 3.48
N ALA A 111 -11.39 -6.99 3.86
CA ALA A 111 -10.30 -7.29 2.94
C ALA A 111 -10.34 -8.78 2.56
N PRO A 112 -10.38 -9.14 1.27
CA PRO A 112 -10.19 -10.53 0.86
C PRO A 112 -8.85 -11.08 1.34
N VAL A 113 -8.76 -12.37 1.69
CA VAL A 113 -7.51 -12.94 2.22
C VAL A 113 -6.32 -12.74 1.30
N PHE A 114 -6.49 -12.87 -0.03
CA PHE A 114 -5.37 -12.66 -0.97
C PHE A 114 -4.75 -11.26 -0.84
N LEU A 115 -5.54 -10.25 -0.51
CA LEU A 115 -5.06 -8.89 -0.29
C LEU A 115 -4.28 -8.78 1.02
N VAL A 116 -4.78 -9.42 2.07
CA VAL A 116 -4.09 -9.46 3.38
C VAL A 116 -2.76 -10.20 3.25
N MET A 117 -2.72 -11.32 2.54
CA MET A 117 -1.49 -12.07 2.27
C MET A 117 -0.48 -11.24 1.46
N ALA A 118 -0.93 -10.57 0.39
CA ALA A 118 -0.07 -9.68 -0.38
C ALA A 118 0.47 -8.49 0.47
N ALA A 119 -0.36 -7.98 1.38
CA ALA A 119 0.05 -6.96 2.31
C ALA A 119 1.07 -7.49 3.33
N LEU A 120 0.89 -8.72 3.81
CA LEU A 120 1.80 -9.41 4.73
C LEU A 120 3.16 -9.65 4.08
N ASP A 121 3.18 -10.11 2.82
CA ASP A 121 4.40 -10.26 2.02
C ASP A 121 5.16 -8.93 1.90
N THR A 122 4.44 -7.83 1.66
CA THR A 122 5.02 -6.49 1.57
C THR A 122 5.74 -6.11 2.87
N VAL A 123 5.12 -6.40 4.02
CA VAL A 123 5.72 -6.13 5.34
C VAL A 123 6.85 -7.11 5.65
N CYS A 124 6.76 -8.37 5.24
CA CYS A 124 7.85 -9.34 5.39
C CYS A 124 9.09 -8.92 4.59
N GLN A 125 8.92 -8.39 3.38
CA GLN A 125 10.01 -7.79 2.60
C GLN A 125 10.61 -6.57 3.32
N LEU A 126 9.79 -5.70 3.90
CA LEU A 126 10.25 -4.58 4.71
C LEU A 126 11.07 -5.06 5.93
N ALA A 127 10.57 -6.09 6.63
CA ALA A 127 11.25 -6.71 7.77
C ALA A 127 12.61 -7.32 7.36
N HIS A 128 12.69 -7.99 6.21
CA HIS A 128 13.94 -8.51 5.67
C HIS A 128 14.97 -7.39 5.41
N GLN A 129 14.52 -6.22 4.95
CA GLN A 129 15.38 -5.06 4.72
C GLN A 129 15.93 -4.44 6.03
N MET A 130 15.36 -4.75 7.20
CA MET A 130 15.84 -4.25 8.49
C MET A 130 17.14 -4.91 8.97
N ARG A 131 17.62 -5.97 8.28
CA ARG A 131 18.91 -6.65 8.54
C ARG A 131 19.10 -7.08 10.00
N ARG A 132 18.02 -7.52 10.65
CA ARG A 132 18.05 -8.11 12.00
C ARG A 132 17.88 -9.63 11.93
N LYS A 133 18.39 -10.33 12.95
CA LYS A 133 18.14 -11.77 13.12
C LYS A 133 16.64 -11.98 13.34
N LYS A 134 16.10 -13.06 12.79
CA LYS A 134 14.66 -13.37 12.90
C LYS A 134 14.19 -13.44 14.36
N ALA A 135 14.97 -14.07 15.24
CA ALA A 135 14.63 -14.21 16.66
C ALA A 135 14.58 -12.89 17.44
N ASP A 136 15.28 -11.85 16.97
CA ASP A 136 15.43 -10.58 17.69
C ASP A 136 14.52 -9.47 17.12
N LEU A 137 13.74 -9.79 16.08
CA LEU A 137 12.89 -8.79 15.43
C LEU A 137 11.54 -8.70 16.13
N LEU A 138 11.35 -7.63 16.89
CA LEU A 138 10.12 -7.36 17.62
C LEU A 138 9.03 -6.79 16.72
N THR A 139 7.77 -7.14 17.00
CA THR A 139 6.60 -6.60 16.31
C THR A 139 6.55 -5.07 16.41
N ALA A 140 6.92 -4.51 17.57
CA ALA A 140 6.99 -3.06 17.80
C ALA A 140 8.03 -2.37 16.90
N ASP A 141 9.17 -3.00 16.64
CA ASP A 141 10.20 -2.43 15.75
C ASP A 141 9.71 -2.36 14.30
N VAL A 142 8.97 -3.38 13.86
CA VAL A 142 8.38 -3.43 12.51
C VAL A 142 7.25 -2.41 12.40
N LEU A 143 6.38 -2.27 13.41
CA LEU A 143 5.36 -1.21 13.47
C LEU A 143 5.96 0.19 13.30
N ASN A 144 7.01 0.49 14.08
CA ASN A 144 7.74 1.77 13.96
C ASN A 144 8.34 1.97 12.57
N ARG A 145 8.81 0.89 11.92
CA ARG A 145 9.35 0.95 10.56
C ARG A 145 8.24 1.21 9.54
N ILE A 146 7.09 0.53 9.67
CA ILE A 146 5.92 0.74 8.81
C ILE A 146 5.46 2.19 8.91
N ASP A 147 5.34 2.77 10.10
CA ASP A 147 4.91 4.16 10.30
C ASP A 147 5.79 5.16 9.54
N ARG A 148 7.11 4.93 9.55
CA ARG A 148 8.07 5.78 8.82
C ARG A 148 7.90 5.65 7.30
N GLU A 149 7.75 4.43 6.78
CA GLU A 149 7.56 4.24 5.34
C GLU A 149 6.19 4.73 4.86
N LEU A 150 5.15 4.51 5.66
CA LEU A 150 3.81 5.02 5.38
C LEU A 150 3.83 6.54 5.32
N SER A 151 4.42 7.22 6.30
CA SER A 151 4.56 8.69 6.29
C SER A 151 5.27 9.20 5.03
N ARG A 152 6.33 8.52 4.57
CA ARG A 152 7.04 8.86 3.33
C ARG A 152 6.19 8.66 2.09
N LEU A 153 5.46 7.54 1.99
CA LEU A 153 4.57 7.26 0.86
C LEU A 153 3.42 8.26 0.81
N MET A 154 2.80 8.57 1.95
CA MET A 154 1.70 9.52 2.03
C MET A 154 2.09 10.94 1.61
N HIS A 155 3.32 11.36 1.91
CA HIS A 155 3.86 12.62 1.39
C HIS A 155 3.96 12.59 -0.15
N ARG A 156 4.55 11.53 -0.71
CA ARG A 156 4.72 11.35 -2.17
C ARG A 156 3.42 11.10 -2.94
N CYS A 157 2.38 10.61 -2.29
CA CYS A 157 1.04 10.47 -2.89
C CYS A 157 0.26 11.80 -2.89
N SER A 158 0.71 12.80 -2.11
CA SER A 158 0.10 14.13 -2.06
C SER A 158 0.70 15.12 -3.06
N GLU A 159 1.85 14.78 -3.65
CA GLU A 159 2.47 15.56 -4.73
C GLU A 159 1.66 15.37 -6.03
N LYS A 160 1.23 16.48 -6.63
CA LYS A 160 0.39 16.53 -7.84
C LYS A 160 1.17 16.21 -9.10
#